data_AF-A0A7T5R0F9-F1
#
_entry.id   AF-A0A7T5R0F9-F1
#
_cell.length_a   1.000
_cell.length_b   1.000
_cell.length_c   1.000
_cell.angle_alpha   90.00
_cell.angle_beta   90.00
_cell.angle_gamma   90.00
#
_symmetry.space_group_name_H-M   'P 1'
#
loop_
_entity.id
_entity.type
_entity.pdbx_description
1 polymer ?
#
loop_
_entity_poly.entity_id
_entity_poly.type
_entity_poly.pdbx_seq_one_letter_code
_entity_poly.pdbx_strand_id
1 'polypeptide(L)'
;MKKYAALCLSAFAVAGAAVLSGCSDASRAAFNNLGEPAKVKVYSGGKLIYEGVSTGKIKNEENSNGYYFNDKCIQGDNKLVEVSGDVVISRDDLSCPKNREFAPN
;
A
#
# COMPACT_ATOMS: atom_id res chain seq x y z
N MET A 1 -50.90 -8.09 18.86
CA MET A 1 -49.51 -8.08 19.35
C MET A 1 -48.46 -8.59 18.33
N LYS A 2 -48.82 -9.36 17.29
CA LYS A 2 -47.87 -9.90 16.29
C LYS A 2 -47.40 -8.92 15.18
N LYS A 3 -48.07 -7.78 15.00
CA LYS A 3 -47.76 -6.81 13.93
C LYS A 3 -46.61 -5.86 14.26
N TYR A 4 -46.27 -5.70 15.54
CA TYR A 4 -45.18 -4.82 15.99
C TYR A 4 -43.81 -5.53 15.99
N ALA A 5 -43.78 -6.86 16.04
CA ALA A 5 -42.55 -7.64 15.95
C ALA A 5 -41.89 -7.53 14.56
N ALA A 6 -42.69 -7.48 13.49
CA ALA A 6 -42.19 -7.36 12.12
C ALA A 6 -41.60 -5.97 11.81
N LEU A 7 -42.08 -4.92 12.48
CA LEU A 7 -41.64 -3.54 12.25
C LEU A 7 -40.25 -3.27 12.87
N CYS A 8 -39.95 -3.85 14.03
CA CYS A 8 -38.63 -3.75 14.66
C CYS A 8 -37.52 -4.49 13.91
N LEU A 9 -37.84 -5.61 13.23
CA LEU A 9 -36.88 -6.37 12.43
C LEU A 9 -36.42 -5.60 11.17
N SER A 10 -37.30 -4.78 10.58
CA SER A 10 -36.96 -3.98 9.39
C SER A 10 -36.07 -2.76 9.71
N ALA A 11 -36.24 -2.16 10.90
CA ALA A 11 -35.45 -1.00 11.33
C ALA A 11 -33.99 -1.37 11.66
N PHE A 12 -33.74 -2.58 12.15
CA PHE A 12 -32.39 -3.07 12.41
C PHE A 12 -31.59 -3.35 11.12
N ALA A 13 -32.26 -3.79 10.05
CA ALA A 13 -31.63 -4.06 8.77
C ALA A 13 -31.14 -2.78 8.06
N VAL A 14 -31.87 -1.67 8.20
CA VAL A 14 -31.49 -0.38 7.61
C VAL A 14 -30.38 0.32 8.41
N ALA A 15 -30.38 0.19 9.74
CA ALA A 15 -29.34 0.76 10.60
C ALA A 15 -27.98 0.06 10.46
N GLY A 16 -27.94 -1.25 10.13
CA GLY A 16 -26.70 -1.99 9.89
C GLY A 16 -25.97 -1.60 8.59
N ALA A 17 -26.69 -1.15 7.58
CA ALA A 17 -26.10 -0.77 6.28
C ALA A 17 -25.31 0.55 6.33
N ALA A 18 -25.62 1.45 7.28
CA ALA A 18 -24.95 2.75 7.42
C ALA A 18 -23.58 2.66 8.13
N VAL A 19 -23.25 1.52 8.75
CA VAL A 19 -21.98 1.35 9.50
C VAL A 19 -20.84 0.87 8.59
N LEU A 20 -21.14 0.40 7.38
CA LEU A 20 -20.15 -0.10 6.41
C LEU A 20 -19.59 0.98 5.46
N SER A 21 -20.22 2.15 5.38
CA SER A 21 -19.73 3.28 4.57
C SER A 21 -18.57 4.04 5.23
N GLY A 22 -18.21 3.70 6.47
CA GLY A 22 -17.13 4.31 7.24
C GLY A 22 -15.76 3.64 7.12
N CYS A 23 -15.62 2.54 6.35
CA CYS A 23 -14.31 2.02 5.98
C CYS A 23 -13.60 3.05 5.09
N SER A 24 -12.76 3.84 5.75
CA SER A 24 -11.95 4.95 5.27
C SER A 24 -11.52 4.82 3.80
N ASP A 25 -11.62 5.94 3.05
CA ASP A 25 -11.11 6.08 1.69
C ASP A 25 -9.73 5.43 1.50
N ALA A 26 -8.84 5.56 2.49
CA ALA A 26 -7.53 4.93 2.52
C ALA A 26 -7.57 3.39 2.54
N SER A 27 -8.47 2.78 3.31
CA SER A 27 -8.65 1.32 3.35
C SER A 27 -9.20 0.79 2.02
N ARG A 28 -10.15 1.53 1.41
CA ARG A 28 -10.70 1.19 0.10
C ARG A 28 -9.64 1.34 -1.00
N ALA A 29 -8.85 2.41 -0.96
CA ALA A 29 -7.74 2.62 -1.87
C ALA A 29 -6.64 1.55 -1.67
N ALA A 30 -6.33 1.17 -0.43
CA ALA A 30 -5.38 0.10 -0.16
C ALA A 30 -5.85 -1.23 -0.76
N PHE A 31 -7.13 -1.57 -0.59
CA PHE A 31 -7.72 -2.80 -1.15
C PHE A 31 -7.74 -2.79 -2.68
N ASN A 32 -8.22 -1.71 -3.30
CA ASN A 32 -8.30 -1.59 -4.76
C ASN A 32 -6.92 -1.64 -5.43
N ASN A 33 -5.86 -1.24 -4.72
CA ASN A 33 -4.51 -1.19 -5.25
C ASN A 33 -3.63 -2.37 -4.80
N LEU A 34 -4.25 -3.44 -4.29
CA LEU A 34 -3.53 -4.66 -3.95
C LEU A 34 -2.93 -5.30 -5.21
N GLY A 35 -1.61 -5.41 -5.26
CA GLY A 35 -0.90 -6.01 -6.39
C GLY A 35 -0.47 -5.03 -7.47
N GLU A 36 -0.98 -3.79 -7.45
CA GLU A 36 -0.59 -2.75 -8.40
C GLU A 36 0.86 -2.26 -8.17
N PRO A 37 1.61 -1.96 -9.24
CA PRO A 37 2.90 -1.29 -9.16
C PRO A 37 2.84 -0.02 -8.34
N ALA A 38 3.91 0.27 -7.60
CA ALA A 38 4.06 1.50 -6.84
C ALA A 38 5.50 1.96 -6.81
N LYS A 39 5.70 3.28 -6.75
CA LYS A 39 7.00 3.89 -6.53
C LYS A 39 7.31 3.89 -5.04
N VAL A 40 8.51 3.43 -4.70
CA VAL A 40 9.03 3.33 -3.34
C VAL A 40 10.17 4.33 -3.21
N LYS A 41 10.07 5.23 -2.22
CA LYS A 41 11.14 6.15 -1.82
C LYS A 41 11.50 5.86 -0.39
N VAL A 42 12.80 5.80 -0.11
CA VAL A 42 13.32 5.48 1.23
C VAL A 42 14.24 6.59 1.65
N TYR A 43 14.01 7.11 2.85
CA TYR A 43 14.80 8.17 3.43
C TYR A 43 15.53 7.69 4.69
N SER A 44 16.69 8.28 4.94
CA SER A 44 17.45 8.15 6.18
C SER A 44 18.03 9.51 6.55
N GLY A 45 17.74 9.98 7.78
CA GLY A 45 18.13 11.32 8.22
C GLY A 45 17.60 12.45 7.32
N GLY A 46 16.40 12.26 6.74
CA GLY A 46 15.78 13.21 5.81
C GLY A 46 16.36 13.24 4.39
N LYS A 47 17.34 12.38 4.07
CA LYS A 47 17.92 12.26 2.73
C LYS A 47 17.36 11.05 2.00
N LEU A 48 17.02 11.20 0.72
CA LEU A 48 16.62 10.09 -0.14
C LEU A 48 17.83 9.17 -0.35
N ILE A 49 17.73 7.93 0.09
CA ILE A 49 18.80 6.91 -0.04
C ILE A 49 18.45 5.83 -1.05
N TYR A 50 17.17 5.67 -1.40
CA TYR A 50 16.74 4.74 -2.42
C TYR A 50 15.43 5.23 -3.08
N GLU A 51 15.35 5.04 -4.40
CA GLU A 51 14.13 5.21 -5.18
C GLU A 51 14.02 4.05 -6.19
N GLY A 52 12.85 3.42 -6.24
CA GLY A 52 12.57 2.30 -7.13
C GLY A 52 11.10 2.18 -7.45
N VAL A 53 10.75 1.27 -8.35
CA VAL A 53 9.35 1.04 -8.73
C VAL A 53 9.06 -0.46 -8.68
N SER A 54 8.10 -0.85 -7.86
CA SER A 54 7.69 -2.24 -7.77
C SER A 54 7.05 -2.72 -9.07
N THR A 55 7.23 -3.99 -9.40
CA THR A 55 6.44 -4.65 -10.46
C THR A 55 5.01 -4.98 -10.02
N GLY A 56 4.72 -4.86 -8.73
CA GLY A 56 3.42 -5.17 -8.16
C GLY A 56 3.42 -5.07 -6.63
N LYS A 57 2.94 -6.13 -5.95
CA LYS A 57 2.76 -6.15 -4.49
C LYS A 57 4.07 -5.81 -3.74
N ILE A 58 3.98 -4.83 -2.86
CA ILE A 58 4.96 -4.54 -1.81
C ILE A 58 4.51 -5.26 -0.55
N LYS A 59 5.44 -5.89 0.16
CA LYS A 59 5.15 -6.59 1.42
C LYS A 59 6.02 -5.99 2.53
N ASN A 60 5.43 -5.80 3.69
CA ASN A 60 6.18 -5.54 4.92
C ASN A 60 6.67 -6.89 5.46
N GLU A 61 7.88 -6.92 6.00
CA GLU A 61 8.41 -8.08 6.70
C GLU A 61 7.82 -8.14 8.12
N GLU A 62 7.51 -9.35 8.61
CA GLU A 62 6.68 -9.55 9.82
C GLU A 62 7.40 -9.21 11.13
N ASN A 63 8.73 -9.21 11.13
CA ASN A 63 9.60 -9.06 12.30
C ASN A 63 10.47 -7.79 12.25
N SER A 64 10.22 -6.89 11.29
CA SER A 64 11.05 -5.70 11.07
C SER A 64 10.26 -4.56 10.43
N ASN A 65 10.89 -3.38 10.39
CA ASN A 65 10.37 -2.22 9.66
C ASN A 65 10.72 -2.27 8.16
N GLY A 66 11.11 -3.44 7.66
CA GLY A 66 11.54 -3.66 6.29
C GLY A 66 10.37 -3.81 5.31
N TYR A 67 10.61 -3.44 4.06
CA TYR A 67 9.71 -3.69 2.94
C TYR A 67 10.46 -4.38 1.82
N TYR A 68 9.85 -5.41 1.25
CA TYR A 68 10.41 -6.12 0.10
C TYR A 68 9.45 -6.13 -1.10
N PHE A 69 10.04 -6.00 -2.28
CA PHE A 69 9.35 -5.95 -3.57
C PHE A 69 10.34 -6.20 -4.70
N ASN A 70 9.81 -6.56 -5.88
CA ASN A 70 10.62 -6.66 -7.09
C ASN A 70 10.72 -5.28 -7.74
N ASP A 71 11.92 -4.72 -7.85
CA ASP A 71 12.17 -3.41 -8.46
C ASP A 71 12.38 -3.56 -9.98
N LYS A 72 11.42 -3.05 -10.76
CA LYS A 72 11.45 -3.08 -12.23
C LYS A 72 12.52 -2.14 -12.81
N CYS A 73 12.99 -1.19 -12.02
CA CYS A 73 13.94 -0.21 -12.50
C CYS A 73 15.33 -0.82 -12.62
N ILE A 74 15.65 -1.90 -11.90
CA ILE A 74 16.97 -2.55 -11.93
C ILE A 74 17.24 -3.07 -13.34
N GLN A 75 18.26 -2.51 -14.01
CA GLN A 75 18.58 -2.88 -15.38
C GLN A 75 19.02 -4.34 -15.39
N GLY A 76 18.42 -5.12 -16.29
CA GLY A 76 18.78 -6.52 -16.52
C GLY A 76 17.89 -7.54 -15.83
N ASP A 77 17.16 -7.23 -14.76
CA ASP A 77 16.20 -8.16 -14.12
C ASP A 77 15.29 -7.47 -13.10
N ASN A 78 14.07 -8.00 -12.93
CA ASN A 78 13.14 -7.69 -11.83
C ASN A 78 13.71 -8.19 -10.48
N LYS A 79 14.70 -7.49 -9.92
CA LYS A 79 15.38 -7.96 -8.71
C LYS A 79 14.54 -7.74 -7.47
N LEU A 80 14.53 -8.74 -6.60
CA LEU A 80 14.02 -8.61 -5.24
C LEU A 80 14.90 -7.62 -4.47
N VAL A 81 14.28 -6.58 -3.92
CA VAL A 81 14.93 -5.58 -3.08
C VAL A 81 14.24 -5.58 -1.73
N GLU A 82 15.03 -5.47 -0.66
CA GLU A 82 14.56 -5.17 0.68
C GLU A 82 15.10 -3.79 1.09
N VAL A 83 14.22 -2.96 1.64
CA VAL A 83 14.58 -1.62 2.11
C VAL A 83 14.10 -1.41 3.54
N SER A 84 14.85 -0.63 4.32
CA SER A 84 14.51 -0.23 5.68
C SER A 84 14.85 1.24 5.89
N GLY A 85 14.00 1.95 6.64
CA GLY A 85 14.09 3.40 6.86
C GLY A 85 12.72 4.08 6.83
N ASP A 86 12.70 5.38 6.53
CA ASP A 86 11.46 6.13 6.34
C ASP A 86 10.94 5.86 4.92
N VAL A 87 9.92 5.02 4.78
CA VAL A 87 9.42 4.55 3.48
C VAL A 87 8.16 5.30 3.07
N VAL A 88 8.17 5.84 1.85
CA VAL A 88 7.00 6.42 1.18
C VAL A 88 6.65 5.59 -0.05
N ILE A 89 5.42 5.08 -0.08
CA ILE A 89 4.87 4.30 -1.20
C ILE A 89 3.80 5.14 -1.89
N SER A 90 3.97 5.39 -3.18
CA SER A 90 3.06 6.23 -3.99
C SER A 90 2.77 5.58 -5.34
N ARG A 91 1.68 5.97 -5.99
CA ARG A 91 1.24 5.42 -7.29
C ARG A 91 1.12 6.45 -8.40
N ASP A 92 1.51 7.70 -8.13
CA ASP A 92 1.30 8.82 -9.05
C ASP A 92 2.32 8.85 -10.19
N ASP A 93 3.55 8.39 -9.95
CA ASP A 93 4.64 8.35 -10.92
C ASP A 93 5.38 7.02 -10.83
N LEU A 94 5.28 6.22 -11.89
CA LEU A 94 5.93 4.91 -12.00
C LEU A 94 7.17 4.94 -12.92
N SER A 95 7.71 6.13 -13.20
CA SER A 95 8.96 6.30 -13.93
C SER A 95 10.16 5.89 -13.09
N CYS A 96 11.13 5.26 -13.75
CA CYS A 96 12.37 4.87 -13.10
C CYS A 96 13.32 6.07 -12.92
N PRO A 97 14.02 6.17 -11.78
CA PRO A 97 15.00 7.23 -11.57
C PRO A 97 16.13 7.14 -12.60
N LYS A 98 16.53 8.29 -13.16
CA LYS A 98 17.49 8.37 -14.26
C LYS A 98 18.96 8.23 -13.82
N ASN A 99 19.24 8.47 -12.55
CA ASN A 99 20.57 8.52 -11.96
C ASN A 99 20.63 7.62 -10.72
N ARG A 100 20.70 6.31 -10.93
CA ARG A 100 20.95 5.37 -9.84
C ARG A 100 22.44 5.25 -9.59
N GLU A 101 23.01 6.24 -8.91
CA GLU A 101 24.13 5.96 -8.04
C GLU A 101 23.56 5.15 -6.87
N PHE A 102 23.51 3.82 -7.06
CA PHE A 102 23.50 2.91 -5.93
C PHE A 102 24.69 3.36 -5.07
N ALA A 103 24.44 3.94 -3.90
CA ALA A 103 25.47 4.09 -2.90
C ALA A 103 25.57 2.73 -2.22
N PRO A 104 26.52 1.85 -2.62
CA PRO A 104 26.84 0.73 -1.77
C PRO A 104 27.36 1.32 -0.45
N ASN A 105 26.75 0.91 0.66
CA ASN A 105 27.51 0.84 1.91
C ASN A 105 28.41 -0.40 1.83
#